data_AF-A0A2E5GSB9-F1
#
_entry.id   AF-A0A2E5GSB9-F1
#
_cell.length_a   1.000
_cell.length_b   1.000
_cell.length_c   1.000
_cell.angle_alpha   90.00
_cell.angle_beta   90.00
_cell.angle_gamma   90.00
#
_symmetry.space_group_name_H-M   'P 1'
#
loop_
_entity.id
_entity.type
_entity.pdbx_description
1 polymer ?
#
loop_
_entity_poly.entity_id
_entity_poly.type
_entity_poly.pdbx_seq_one_letter_code
_entity_poly.pdbx_strand_id
1 'polypeptide(L)'
;MQRLFTPDSPNRNQKVFAGLFQAQRGLDKALERVKAKAISAPRRLKDTQPLVKLLDSLPPMNAMNMMRYYDYLEDIETDIAHGQQISTEISTYPPLEGEFYGGNIVDILVATTLTRPQWASNGLLADWSNANAVRVLYHPSSDLNLNLPDGQKQHEEVGYSVIAVDIPLLAVQYRTWAHYENLKPIDQRGSTNQFVYQYVLANMLDHQLSISLMNRYLRHYLGEAQTKSALKPILAIPSFDGSVDKEYPDVIDELIRMNASIDDVLDNVPLRLDQCMRDALPFNRLVSTRQVSWILWLIWLPWIKHATSWYLTTQQGQDRDFENAIKRELRRARSDKTTLVAPHGVIKDLLEIELEGLKLLI
;
A
#
# COMPACT_ATOMS: atom_id res chain seq x y z
N MET A 1 16.97 -5.31 5.01
CA MET A 1 15.54 -5.67 5.03
C MET A 1 15.20 -6.58 3.85
N GLN A 2 15.35 -6.16 2.58
CA GLN A 2 15.13 -6.97 1.36
C GLN A 2 15.83 -8.34 1.29
N ARG A 3 16.85 -8.56 2.12
CA ARG A 3 17.58 -9.83 2.21
C ARG A 3 16.94 -10.83 3.17
N LEU A 4 15.91 -10.43 3.93
CA LEU A 4 15.19 -11.30 4.86
C LEU A 4 14.27 -12.28 4.14
N PHE A 5 13.82 -11.92 2.94
CA PHE A 5 12.81 -12.67 2.19
C PHE A 5 13.22 -12.69 0.73
N THR A 6 13.20 -13.86 0.10
CA THR A 6 13.42 -13.96 -1.34
C THR A 6 12.19 -13.44 -2.10
N PRO A 7 12.36 -12.62 -3.15
CA PRO A 7 11.22 -12.18 -3.95
C PRO A 7 10.60 -13.33 -4.76
N ASP A 8 11.40 -14.36 -5.06
CA ASP A 8 10.98 -15.52 -5.85
C ASP A 8 11.02 -16.80 -5.01
N SER A 9 9.94 -17.59 -5.09
CA SER A 9 9.85 -18.93 -4.51
C SER A 9 9.05 -19.84 -5.44
N PRO A 10 9.53 -21.08 -5.69
CA PRO A 10 8.86 -22.04 -6.56
C PRO A 10 7.64 -22.74 -5.92
N ASN A 11 7.41 -22.59 -4.62
CA ASN A 11 6.40 -23.33 -3.86
C ASN A 11 5.09 -22.55 -3.66
N ARG A 12 4.49 -22.06 -4.76
CA ARG A 12 3.17 -21.41 -4.69
C ARG A 12 2.04 -22.44 -4.66
N ASN A 13 1.21 -22.39 -3.62
CA ASN A 13 -0.13 -23.00 -3.51
C ASN A 13 -0.26 -24.49 -3.87
N GLN A 14 -0.17 -25.39 -2.88
CA GLN A 14 -0.62 -26.78 -3.05
C GLN A 14 -2.07 -27.02 -2.62
N LYS A 15 -2.69 -26.13 -1.83
CA LYS A 15 -4.05 -26.37 -1.30
C LYS A 15 -4.98 -25.17 -1.44
N VAL A 16 -6.22 -25.47 -1.84
CA VAL A 16 -7.27 -24.49 -2.08
C VAL A 16 -8.32 -24.57 -0.97
N PHE A 17 -8.55 -23.45 -0.29
CA PHE A 17 -9.63 -23.28 0.67
C PHE A 17 -10.87 -22.78 -0.07
N ALA A 18 -11.87 -23.65 -0.26
CA ALA A 18 -12.98 -23.38 -1.17
C ALA A 18 -13.81 -22.14 -0.76
N GLY A 19 -14.05 -21.94 0.54
CA GLY A 19 -14.78 -20.78 1.04
C GLY A 19 -14.01 -19.48 0.81
N LEU A 20 -12.71 -19.50 1.06
CA LEU A 20 -11.82 -18.37 0.85
C LEU A 20 -11.68 -18.03 -0.64
N PHE A 21 -11.52 -19.03 -1.51
CA PHE A 21 -11.46 -18.84 -2.96
C PHE A 21 -12.74 -18.18 -3.51
N GLN A 22 -13.91 -18.59 -3.02
CA GLN A 22 -15.18 -17.96 -3.39
C GLN A 22 -15.27 -16.51 -2.89
N ALA A 23 -14.82 -16.25 -1.67
CA ALA A 23 -14.77 -14.91 -1.10
C ALA A 23 -13.84 -13.99 -1.89
N GLN A 24 -12.63 -14.46 -2.24
CA GLN A 24 -11.66 -13.73 -3.06
C GLN A 24 -12.23 -13.35 -4.43
N ARG A 25 -12.86 -14.32 -5.12
CA ARG A 25 -13.54 -14.05 -6.39
C ARG A 25 -14.68 -13.04 -6.24
N GLY A 26 -15.38 -13.09 -5.12
CA GLY A 26 -16.44 -12.13 -4.79
C GLY A 26 -15.90 -10.72 -4.56
N LEU A 27 -14.80 -10.60 -3.81
CA LEU A 27 -14.12 -9.35 -3.50
C LEU A 27 -13.51 -8.71 -4.74
N ASP A 28 -12.84 -9.46 -5.61
CA ASP A 28 -12.28 -8.93 -6.86
C ASP A 28 -13.40 -8.39 -7.77
N LYS A 29 -14.53 -9.09 -7.88
CA LYS A 29 -15.70 -8.58 -8.61
C LYS A 29 -16.31 -7.34 -7.96
N ALA A 30 -16.34 -7.30 -6.62
CA ALA A 30 -16.84 -6.13 -5.89
C ALA A 30 -15.93 -4.92 -6.11
N LEU A 31 -14.61 -5.11 -6.10
CA LEU A 31 -13.60 -4.11 -6.39
C LEU A 31 -13.80 -3.49 -7.77
N GLU A 32 -13.93 -4.30 -8.82
CA GLU A 32 -14.19 -3.79 -10.17
C GLU A 32 -15.48 -2.97 -10.25
N ARG A 33 -16.53 -3.41 -9.55
CA ARG A 33 -17.80 -2.66 -9.49
C ARG A 33 -17.67 -1.35 -8.73
N VAL A 34 -16.91 -1.32 -7.64
CA VAL A 34 -16.64 -0.12 -6.84
C VAL A 34 -15.80 0.88 -7.64
N LYS A 35 -14.75 0.43 -8.35
CA LYS A 35 -13.95 1.26 -9.26
C LYS A 35 -14.82 1.86 -10.36
N ALA A 36 -15.64 1.04 -11.03
CA ALA A 36 -16.59 1.54 -12.04
C ALA A 36 -17.62 2.54 -11.45
N LYS A 37 -18.07 2.32 -10.21
CA LYS A 37 -18.96 3.25 -9.51
C LYS A 37 -18.26 4.57 -9.16
N ALA A 38 -16.99 4.52 -8.75
CA ALA A 38 -16.19 5.70 -8.49
C ALA A 38 -16.02 6.55 -9.76
N ILE A 39 -15.67 5.92 -10.89
CA ILE A 39 -15.49 6.59 -12.19
C ILE A 39 -16.77 7.31 -12.64
N SER A 40 -17.93 6.69 -12.45
CA SER A 40 -19.22 7.30 -12.82
C SER A 40 -19.76 8.31 -11.80
N ALA A 41 -19.13 8.46 -10.63
CA ALA A 41 -19.62 9.36 -9.60
C ALA A 41 -19.23 10.81 -9.90
N PRO A 42 -20.16 11.79 -9.77
CA PRO A 42 -19.84 13.21 -9.93
C PRO A 42 -19.09 13.81 -8.73
N ARG A 43 -18.62 12.98 -7.79
CA ARG A 43 -17.96 13.41 -6.55
C ARG A 43 -16.61 14.09 -6.84
N ARG A 44 -16.25 15.03 -5.99
CA ARG A 44 -15.02 15.81 -6.06
C ARG A 44 -14.36 15.84 -4.69
N LEU A 45 -13.04 15.74 -4.65
CA LEU A 45 -12.26 15.96 -3.44
C LEU A 45 -12.17 17.45 -3.10
N LYS A 46 -11.71 17.76 -1.89
CA LYS A 46 -11.35 19.13 -1.49
C LYS A 46 -10.08 19.57 -2.24
N ASP A 47 -9.98 20.85 -2.56
CA ASP A 47 -8.78 21.43 -3.19
C ASP A 47 -7.53 21.31 -2.30
N THR A 48 -7.73 21.11 -0.99
CA THR A 48 -6.64 20.94 -0.03
C THR A 48 -5.95 19.59 -0.12
N GLN A 49 -6.55 18.62 -0.84
CA GLN A 49 -6.07 17.24 -0.88
C GLN A 49 -4.66 17.17 -1.51
N PRO A 50 -3.71 16.40 -0.93
CA PRO A 50 -2.31 16.45 -1.33
C PRO A 50 -2.01 16.12 -2.80
N LEU A 51 -2.71 15.13 -3.37
CA LEU A 51 -2.54 14.74 -4.77
C LEU A 51 -3.10 15.78 -5.75
N VAL A 52 -4.17 16.49 -5.37
CA VAL A 52 -4.68 17.63 -6.16
C VAL A 52 -3.64 18.75 -6.19
N LYS A 53 -3.11 19.15 -5.02
CA LYS A 53 -2.04 20.16 -4.93
C LYS A 53 -0.79 19.76 -5.72
N LEU A 54 -0.39 18.49 -5.63
CA LEU A 54 0.71 17.95 -6.40
C LEU A 54 0.49 18.14 -7.90
N LEU A 55 -0.68 17.73 -8.42
CA LEU A 55 -1.02 17.85 -9.84
C LEU A 55 -1.04 19.30 -10.31
N ASP A 56 -1.57 20.22 -9.49
CA ASP A 56 -1.62 21.65 -9.81
C ASP A 56 -0.23 22.30 -9.80
N SER A 57 0.73 21.74 -9.06
CA SER A 57 2.11 22.21 -9.00
C SER A 57 3.02 21.68 -10.12
N LEU A 58 2.52 20.76 -10.95
CA LEU A 58 3.34 20.13 -11.99
C LEU A 58 3.76 21.15 -13.06
N PRO A 59 5.03 21.09 -13.52
CA PRO A 59 5.49 21.91 -14.62
C PRO A 59 4.64 21.75 -15.89
N PRO A 60 4.50 22.80 -16.71
CA PRO A 60 3.82 22.69 -17.99
C PRO A 60 4.62 21.82 -18.97
N MET A 61 3.91 21.09 -19.83
CA MET A 61 4.49 20.15 -20.80
C MET A 61 5.23 20.82 -21.97
N ASN A 62 5.23 22.15 -22.09
CA ASN A 62 6.02 22.96 -23.05
C ASN A 62 6.40 22.27 -24.39
N ALA A 63 5.40 21.93 -25.21
CA ALA A 63 5.56 21.27 -26.52
C ALA A 63 6.33 19.93 -26.54
N MET A 64 6.60 19.33 -25.38
CA MET A 64 7.15 17.99 -25.25
C MET A 64 6.10 16.94 -25.62
N ASN A 65 6.53 15.73 -25.99
CA ASN A 65 5.65 14.58 -26.06
C ASN A 65 5.57 13.90 -24.67
N MET A 66 4.63 12.96 -24.52
CA MET A 66 4.33 12.31 -23.23
C MET A 66 5.53 11.61 -22.60
N MET A 67 6.31 10.93 -23.43
CA MET A 67 7.51 10.20 -23.02
C MET A 67 8.59 11.17 -22.51
N ARG A 68 8.91 12.22 -23.27
CA ARG A 68 9.88 13.24 -22.84
C ARG A 68 9.42 14.00 -21.60
N TYR A 69 8.11 14.21 -21.46
CA TYR A 69 7.56 14.83 -20.26
C TYR A 69 7.68 13.92 -19.04
N TYR A 70 7.49 12.61 -19.20
CA TYR A 70 7.78 11.64 -18.13
C TYR A 70 9.26 11.68 -17.73
N ASP A 71 10.18 11.58 -18.70
CA ASP A 71 11.63 11.59 -18.45
C ASP A 71 12.06 12.90 -17.75
N TYR A 72 11.54 14.04 -18.22
CA TYR A 72 11.77 15.34 -17.59
C TYR A 72 11.30 15.37 -16.14
N LEU A 73 10.13 14.82 -15.84
CA LEU A 73 9.60 14.78 -14.47
C LEU A 73 10.37 13.81 -13.57
N GLU A 74 10.90 12.72 -14.11
CA GLU A 74 11.78 11.80 -13.39
C GLU A 74 13.07 12.55 -12.95
N ASP A 75 13.64 13.37 -13.83
CA ASP A 75 14.85 14.16 -13.52
C ASP A 75 14.64 15.19 -12.39
N ILE A 76 13.42 15.73 -12.22
CA ILE A 76 13.10 16.76 -11.22
C ILE A 76 12.16 16.28 -10.12
N GLU A 77 11.92 14.96 -10.01
CA GLU A 77 10.95 14.38 -9.09
C GLU A 77 11.19 14.83 -7.64
N THR A 78 12.47 14.87 -7.23
CA THR A 78 12.86 15.25 -5.88
C THR A 78 12.48 16.70 -5.55
N ASP A 79 12.59 17.62 -6.51
CA ASP A 79 12.25 19.03 -6.31
C ASP A 79 10.72 19.22 -6.20
N ILE A 80 9.96 18.49 -7.02
CA ILE A 80 8.49 18.49 -6.96
C ILE A 80 8.03 17.92 -5.61
N ALA A 81 8.60 16.79 -5.20
CA ALA A 81 8.30 16.16 -3.92
C ALA A 81 8.63 17.09 -2.74
N HIS A 82 9.76 17.80 -2.79
CA HIS A 82 10.13 18.80 -1.78
C HIS A 82 9.09 19.90 -1.64
N GLY A 83 8.63 20.46 -2.77
CA GLY A 83 7.59 21.50 -2.79
C GLY A 83 6.26 21.06 -2.18
N GLN A 84 5.95 19.76 -2.22
CA GLN A 84 4.72 19.17 -1.69
C GLN A 84 4.90 18.42 -0.36
N GLN A 85 6.08 18.52 0.27
CA GLN A 85 6.41 17.80 1.52
C GLN A 85 6.21 16.28 1.42
N ILE A 86 6.52 15.70 0.26
CA ILE A 86 6.50 14.24 0.03
C ILE A 86 7.90 13.69 0.29
N SER A 87 8.02 12.68 1.14
CA SER A 87 9.33 12.11 1.47
C SER A 87 9.96 11.43 0.26
N THR A 88 11.26 11.56 0.10
CA THR A 88 12.06 10.93 -0.96
C THR A 88 13.23 10.19 -0.34
N GLU A 89 13.97 9.42 -1.12
CA GLU A 89 15.22 8.80 -0.70
C GLU A 89 16.30 9.77 -0.17
N ILE A 90 16.15 11.08 -0.39
CA ILE A 90 17.09 12.13 0.01
C ILE A 90 16.49 13.05 1.08
N SER A 91 15.17 13.22 1.12
CA SER A 91 14.49 14.17 2.00
C SER A 91 13.31 13.54 2.73
N THR A 92 13.02 13.99 3.95
CA THR A 92 11.99 13.39 4.80
C THR A 92 11.12 14.47 5.40
N TYR A 93 9.80 14.26 5.40
CA TYR A 93 8.83 15.23 5.90
C TYR A 93 7.88 14.60 6.92
N PRO A 94 7.33 15.42 7.84
CA PRO A 94 6.29 14.97 8.76
C PRO A 94 5.10 14.32 8.04
N PRO A 95 4.41 13.37 8.68
CA PRO A 95 3.20 12.80 8.14
C PRO A 95 2.06 13.83 8.10
N LEU A 96 1.09 13.59 7.22
CA LEU A 96 -0.13 14.38 7.10
C LEU A 96 -1.22 13.87 8.05
N GLU A 97 -2.14 14.74 8.46
CA GLU A 97 -3.20 14.37 9.40
C GLU A 97 -4.47 13.89 8.68
N GLY A 98 -4.56 12.57 8.43
CA GLY A 98 -5.80 11.92 8.00
C GLY A 98 -6.35 12.38 6.63
N GLU A 99 -5.48 12.74 5.70
CA GLU A 99 -5.86 13.16 4.33
C GLU A 99 -6.39 12.01 3.46
N PHE A 100 -6.14 10.75 3.83
CA PHE A 100 -6.55 9.56 3.09
C PHE A 100 -7.51 8.67 3.88
N TYR A 101 -7.10 8.17 5.05
CA TYR A 101 -7.94 7.26 5.86
C TYR A 101 -8.73 7.96 6.97
N GLY A 102 -8.47 9.25 7.19
CA GLY A 102 -9.14 10.09 8.20
C GLY A 102 -8.95 9.60 9.64
N GLY A 103 -9.70 10.23 10.56
CA GLY A 103 -9.71 9.82 11.96
C GLY A 103 -8.36 10.02 12.66
N ASN A 104 -7.88 8.97 13.33
CA ASN A 104 -6.66 8.98 14.14
C ASN A 104 -5.47 8.33 13.40
N ILE A 105 -5.45 8.45 12.07
CA ILE A 105 -4.42 7.87 11.21
C ILE A 105 -3.64 9.01 10.58
N VAL A 106 -2.32 8.96 10.73
CA VAL A 106 -1.43 9.89 10.04
C VAL A 106 -0.94 9.27 8.73
N ASP A 107 -0.90 10.05 7.66
CA ASP A 107 -0.57 9.56 6.33
C ASP A 107 0.87 9.94 5.94
N ILE A 108 1.72 8.95 5.70
CA ILE A 108 3.10 9.15 5.27
C ILE A 108 3.15 9.03 3.74
N LEU A 109 3.51 10.12 3.07
CA LEU A 109 3.72 10.12 1.62
C LEU A 109 5.19 9.89 1.29
N VAL A 110 5.43 8.98 0.34
CA VAL A 110 6.77 8.70 -0.19
C VAL A 110 6.75 8.71 -1.72
N ALA A 111 7.62 9.52 -2.34
CA ALA A 111 7.83 9.50 -3.77
C ALA A 111 8.77 8.36 -4.14
N THR A 112 8.41 7.59 -5.16
CA THR A 112 9.21 6.47 -5.65
C THR A 112 8.73 6.04 -7.03
N THR A 113 9.62 5.52 -7.85
CA THR A 113 9.24 4.86 -9.10
C THR A 113 8.56 3.52 -8.78
N LEU A 114 7.30 3.38 -9.18
CA LEU A 114 6.52 2.17 -8.93
C LEU A 114 6.51 1.25 -10.14
N THR A 115 6.27 1.80 -11.33
CA THR A 115 6.17 1.02 -12.56
C THR A 115 6.47 1.91 -13.76
N ARG A 116 7.29 1.40 -14.68
CA ARG A 116 7.58 2.11 -15.92
C ARG A 116 6.31 2.17 -16.80
N PRO A 117 5.96 3.34 -17.36
CA PRO A 117 4.78 3.50 -18.19
C PRO A 117 4.91 2.65 -19.47
N GLN A 118 3.78 2.10 -19.91
CA GLN A 118 3.65 1.57 -21.26
C GLN A 118 2.97 2.61 -22.14
N TRP A 119 3.47 2.79 -23.35
CA TRP A 119 2.98 3.82 -24.27
C TRP A 119 2.12 3.19 -25.36
N ALA A 120 0.97 3.81 -25.64
CA ALA A 120 0.14 3.46 -26.78
C ALA A 120 0.75 3.99 -28.08
N SER A 121 0.28 3.50 -29.23
CA SER A 121 0.78 3.90 -30.56
C SER A 121 0.61 5.39 -30.87
N ASN A 122 -0.37 6.06 -30.22
CA ASN A 122 -0.59 7.50 -30.30
C ASN A 122 0.32 8.32 -29.36
N GLY A 123 1.24 7.67 -28.64
CA GLY A 123 2.15 8.31 -27.71
C GLY A 123 1.54 8.68 -26.35
N LEU A 124 0.28 8.31 -26.08
CA LEU A 124 -0.34 8.48 -24.76
C LEU A 124 -0.02 7.30 -23.85
N LEU A 125 -0.32 7.44 -22.55
CA LEU A 125 -0.19 6.34 -21.59
C LEU A 125 -1.19 5.22 -21.95
N ALA A 126 -0.69 4.01 -22.16
CA ALA A 126 -1.53 2.83 -22.37
C ALA A 126 -2.28 2.48 -21.07
N ASP A 127 -3.55 2.11 -21.19
CA ASP A 127 -4.43 1.77 -20.05
C ASP A 127 -4.41 2.83 -18.91
N TRP A 128 -4.36 4.11 -19.28
CA TRP A 128 -4.18 5.21 -18.34
C TRP A 128 -5.22 5.22 -17.22
N SER A 129 -6.45 4.77 -17.48
CA SER A 129 -7.52 4.76 -16.48
C SER A 129 -7.25 3.78 -15.33
N ASN A 130 -6.50 2.71 -15.57
CA ASN A 130 -6.14 1.70 -14.57
C ASN A 130 -4.69 1.82 -14.09
N ALA A 131 -3.95 2.84 -14.54
CA ALA A 131 -2.58 3.04 -14.09
C ALA A 131 -2.53 3.28 -12.56
N ASN A 132 -1.68 2.50 -11.90
CA ASN A 132 -1.48 2.49 -10.45
C ASN A 132 -0.32 3.42 -10.06
N ALA A 133 -0.49 4.72 -10.33
CA ALA A 133 0.50 5.75 -10.02
C ALA A 133 0.60 6.10 -8.53
N VAL A 134 -0.45 5.81 -7.76
CA VAL A 134 -0.45 5.95 -6.30
C VAL A 134 -0.83 4.60 -5.69
N ARG A 135 -0.06 4.13 -4.72
CA ARG A 135 -0.25 2.82 -4.09
C ARG A 135 -0.19 2.91 -2.59
N VAL A 136 -1.07 2.17 -1.94
CA VAL A 136 -1.01 1.94 -0.51
C VAL A 136 0.08 0.90 -0.26
N LEU A 137 1.05 1.24 0.57
CA LEU A 137 2.08 0.31 1.04
C LEU A 137 1.74 -0.28 2.41
N TYR A 138 1.02 0.49 3.23
CA TYR A 138 0.52 0.04 4.53
C TYR A 138 -0.68 0.89 4.98
N HIS A 139 -1.62 0.28 5.68
CA HIS A 139 -2.64 0.93 6.50
C HIS A 139 -3.07 -0.06 7.60
N PRO A 140 -3.66 0.38 8.73
CA PRO A 140 -3.88 -0.50 9.90
C PRO A 140 -5.17 -1.33 9.86
N SER A 141 -6.05 -1.07 8.88
CA SER A 141 -7.40 -1.65 8.84
C SER A 141 -7.44 -3.02 8.17
N SER A 142 -8.30 -3.90 8.69
CA SER A 142 -8.68 -5.18 8.09
C SER A 142 -10.08 -5.19 7.45
N ASP A 143 -10.68 -4.01 7.25
CA ASP A 143 -12.00 -3.82 6.65
C ASP A 143 -12.01 -4.16 5.16
N LEU A 144 -13.08 -4.84 4.71
CA LEU A 144 -13.30 -5.31 3.34
C LEU A 144 -14.38 -4.52 2.59
N ASN A 145 -14.87 -3.41 3.16
CA ASN A 145 -15.93 -2.58 2.54
C ASN A 145 -15.50 -1.77 1.31
N LEU A 146 -14.21 -1.78 0.94
CA LEU A 146 -13.69 -1.10 -0.26
C LEU A 146 -14.00 0.41 -0.31
N ASN A 147 -13.96 1.07 0.84
CA ASN A 147 -14.09 2.52 0.93
C ASN A 147 -12.88 3.22 0.31
N LEU A 148 -13.12 4.25 -0.52
CA LEU A 148 -12.04 5.04 -1.12
C LEU A 148 -11.33 5.88 -0.05
N PRO A 149 -9.99 5.98 -0.10
CA PRO A 149 -9.20 6.79 0.84
C PRO A 149 -9.32 8.29 0.54
N ASP A 150 -10.49 8.88 0.80
CA ASP A 150 -10.85 10.28 0.50
C ASP A 150 -10.72 11.24 1.69
N GLY A 151 -10.08 10.80 2.78
CA GLY A 151 -9.87 11.56 4.01
C GLY A 151 -11.03 11.49 5.01
N GLN A 152 -12.13 10.81 4.68
CA GLN A 152 -13.18 10.55 5.66
C GLN A 152 -12.75 9.47 6.65
N LYS A 153 -13.13 9.61 7.92
CA LYS A 153 -12.92 8.58 8.94
C LYS A 153 -13.64 7.29 8.55
N GLN A 154 -12.88 6.26 8.17
CA GLN A 154 -13.44 4.99 7.71
C GLN A 154 -13.63 3.97 8.83
N HIS A 155 -12.88 4.09 9.92
CA HIS A 155 -12.87 3.15 11.04
C HIS A 155 -12.29 3.81 12.31
N GLU A 156 -12.31 3.07 13.42
CA GLU A 156 -11.80 3.51 14.73
C GLU A 156 -10.33 3.14 14.99
N GLU A 157 -9.66 2.47 14.04
CA GLU A 157 -8.23 2.17 14.16
C GLU A 157 -7.39 3.45 14.30
N VAL A 158 -6.26 3.29 14.97
CA VAL A 158 -5.25 4.33 15.19
C VAL A 158 -3.94 3.91 14.54
N GLY A 159 -3.09 4.88 14.20
CA GLY A 159 -1.74 4.60 13.73
C GLY A 159 -1.37 5.42 12.52
N TYR A 160 -0.83 4.77 11.49
CA TYR A 160 -0.33 5.43 10.29
C TYR A 160 -0.68 4.66 9.03
N SER A 161 -0.74 5.37 7.92
CA SER A 161 -0.72 4.79 6.57
C SER A 161 0.58 5.18 5.87
N VAL A 162 1.00 4.37 4.90
CA VAL A 162 2.12 4.71 4.03
C VAL A 162 1.66 4.60 2.58
N ILE A 163 1.81 5.68 1.84
CA ILE A 163 1.31 5.82 0.47
C ILE A 163 2.48 6.20 -0.42
N ALA A 164 2.75 5.36 -1.41
CA ALA A 164 3.72 5.61 -2.45
C ALA A 164 3.10 6.39 -3.60
N VAL A 165 3.81 7.40 -4.10
CA VAL A 165 3.42 8.25 -5.21
C VAL A 165 4.50 8.20 -6.28
N ASP A 166 4.18 7.67 -7.45
CA ASP A 166 5.01 7.78 -8.65
C ASP A 166 4.64 9.08 -9.36
N ILE A 167 5.35 10.16 -9.04
CA ILE A 167 5.02 11.51 -9.50
C ILE A 167 5.04 11.59 -11.03
N PRO A 168 6.08 11.08 -11.73
CA PRO A 168 6.11 11.08 -13.20
C PRO A 168 4.94 10.29 -13.81
N LEU A 169 4.63 9.10 -13.30
CA LEU A 169 3.52 8.28 -13.81
C LEU A 169 2.16 8.95 -13.57
N LEU A 170 1.96 9.54 -12.39
CA LEU A 170 0.73 10.27 -12.04
C LEU A 170 0.51 11.47 -12.95
N ALA A 171 1.59 12.20 -13.25
CA ALA A 171 1.54 13.34 -14.16
C ALA A 171 1.13 12.93 -15.57
N VAL A 172 1.71 11.87 -16.13
CA VAL A 172 1.33 11.41 -17.47
C VAL A 172 -0.05 10.75 -17.51
N GLN A 173 -0.47 10.09 -16.42
CA GLN A 173 -1.83 9.62 -16.26
C GLN A 173 -2.82 10.79 -16.32
N TYR A 174 -2.58 11.84 -15.53
CA TYR A 174 -3.42 13.04 -15.48
C TYR A 174 -3.48 13.76 -16.83
N ARG A 175 -2.33 13.95 -17.48
CA ARG A 175 -2.26 14.60 -18.79
C ARG A 175 -2.99 13.78 -19.87
N THR A 176 -2.93 12.45 -19.81
CA THR A 176 -3.66 11.57 -20.73
C THR A 176 -5.17 11.70 -20.51
N TRP A 177 -5.61 11.69 -19.25
CA TRP A 177 -7.01 11.98 -18.91
C TRP A 177 -7.46 13.36 -19.41
N ALA A 178 -6.67 14.40 -19.13
CA ALA A 178 -6.97 15.77 -19.52
C ALA A 178 -7.04 15.93 -21.06
N HIS A 179 -6.24 15.17 -21.82
CA HIS A 179 -6.37 15.10 -23.27
C HIS A 179 -7.77 14.64 -23.69
N TYR A 180 -8.29 13.57 -23.09
CA TYR A 180 -9.64 13.07 -23.38
C TYR A 180 -10.75 14.01 -22.87
N GLU A 181 -10.58 14.66 -21.72
CA GLU A 181 -11.52 15.66 -21.22
C GLU A 181 -11.61 16.88 -22.14
N ASN A 182 -10.49 17.31 -22.72
CA ASN A 182 -10.47 18.45 -23.63
C ASN A 182 -11.23 18.20 -24.95
N LEU A 183 -11.46 16.93 -25.31
CA LEU A 183 -12.32 16.57 -26.45
C LEU A 183 -13.81 16.73 -26.13
N LYS A 184 -14.19 16.85 -24.85
CA LYS A 184 -15.58 17.03 -24.42
C LYS A 184 -16.00 18.51 -24.46
N PRO A 185 -17.32 18.78 -24.60
CA PRO A 185 -17.88 20.11 -24.35
C PRO A 185 -17.47 20.68 -22.99
N ILE A 186 -17.28 21.99 -22.90
CA ILE A 186 -16.74 22.67 -21.70
C ILE A 186 -17.55 22.36 -20.44
N ASP A 187 -18.86 22.31 -20.56
CA ASP A 187 -19.82 22.01 -19.49
C ASP A 187 -19.78 20.55 -19.00
N GLN A 188 -19.13 19.66 -19.75
CA GLN A 188 -19.03 18.22 -19.44
C GLN A 188 -17.62 17.80 -18.99
N ARG A 189 -16.67 18.76 -18.92
CA ARG A 189 -15.30 18.47 -18.53
C ARG A 189 -15.20 18.20 -17.03
N GLY A 190 -14.42 17.18 -16.69
CA GLY A 190 -14.04 16.89 -15.32
C GLY A 190 -13.01 17.90 -14.78
N SER A 191 -12.99 18.05 -13.45
CA SER A 191 -11.97 18.81 -12.70
C SER A 191 -10.83 17.91 -12.22
N THR A 192 -9.67 18.47 -11.86
CA THR A 192 -8.55 17.74 -11.23
C THR A 192 -9.02 16.90 -10.04
N ASN A 193 -9.86 17.48 -9.19
CA ASN A 193 -10.43 16.84 -8.01
C ASN A 193 -11.30 15.62 -8.36
N GLN A 194 -11.97 15.66 -9.52
CA GLN A 194 -12.73 14.51 -10.04
C GLN A 194 -11.78 13.43 -10.55
N PHE A 195 -10.73 13.80 -11.29
CA PHE A 195 -9.72 12.84 -11.75
C PHE A 195 -9.11 12.06 -10.57
N VAL A 196 -8.68 12.76 -9.52
CA VAL A 196 -8.07 12.12 -8.35
C VAL A 196 -9.07 11.18 -7.66
N TYR A 197 -10.33 11.61 -7.46
CA TYR A 197 -11.36 10.76 -6.87
C TYR A 197 -11.67 9.52 -7.73
N GLN A 198 -11.91 9.72 -9.02
CA GLN A 198 -12.47 8.73 -9.93
C GLN A 198 -11.45 7.67 -10.34
N TYR A 199 -10.20 8.05 -10.54
CA TYR A 199 -9.17 7.17 -11.07
C TYR A 199 -8.07 6.90 -10.04
N VAL A 200 -7.50 7.93 -9.43
CA VAL A 200 -6.33 7.75 -8.56
C VAL A 200 -6.70 7.01 -7.27
N LEU A 201 -7.68 7.53 -6.49
CA LEU A 201 -8.12 6.88 -5.25
C LEU A 201 -8.84 5.55 -5.51
N ALA A 202 -9.54 5.42 -6.65
CA ALA A 202 -10.18 4.17 -7.03
C ALA A 202 -9.15 3.07 -7.32
N ASN A 203 -8.05 3.39 -8.00
CA ASN A 203 -6.98 2.44 -8.30
C ASN A 203 -6.16 2.06 -7.07
N MET A 204 -6.08 2.92 -6.04
CA MET A 204 -5.47 2.58 -4.74
C MET A 204 -6.15 1.37 -4.07
N LEU A 205 -7.43 1.12 -4.35
CA LEU A 205 -8.19 0.02 -3.75
C LEU A 205 -7.60 -1.36 -4.06
N ASP A 206 -6.88 -1.51 -5.19
CA ASP A 206 -6.23 -2.77 -5.55
C ASP A 206 -5.23 -3.25 -4.49
N HIS A 207 -4.42 -2.32 -3.97
CA HIS A 207 -3.42 -2.62 -2.95
C HIS A 207 -4.01 -2.55 -1.54
N GLN A 208 -4.97 -1.65 -1.32
CA GLN A 208 -5.71 -1.57 -0.06
C GLN A 208 -6.40 -2.90 0.27
N LEU A 209 -7.06 -3.55 -0.71
CA LEU A 209 -7.72 -4.84 -0.47
C LEU A 209 -6.71 -5.92 -0.02
N SER A 210 -5.56 -6.02 -0.68
CA SER A 210 -4.54 -7.00 -0.32
C SER A 210 -3.98 -6.74 1.09
N ILE A 211 -3.76 -5.47 1.45
CA ILE A 211 -3.30 -5.10 2.79
C ILE A 211 -4.40 -5.35 3.84
N SER A 212 -5.67 -5.03 3.56
CA SER A 212 -6.80 -5.38 4.44
C SER A 212 -6.86 -6.87 4.72
N LEU A 213 -6.71 -7.71 3.69
CA LEU A 213 -6.73 -9.17 3.83
C LEU A 213 -5.51 -9.69 4.61
N MET A 214 -4.32 -9.12 4.37
CA MET A 214 -3.13 -9.41 5.16
C MET A 214 -3.33 -9.05 6.64
N ASN A 215 -3.82 -7.85 6.93
CA ASN A 215 -4.11 -7.41 8.30
C ASN A 215 -5.16 -8.30 8.96
N ARG A 216 -6.16 -8.73 8.19
CA ARG A 216 -7.22 -9.64 8.66
C ARG A 216 -6.64 -10.98 9.10
N TYR A 217 -5.78 -11.58 8.28
CA TYR A 217 -5.02 -12.78 8.62
C TYR A 217 -4.18 -12.57 9.89
N LEU A 218 -3.41 -11.48 9.95
CA LEU A 218 -2.55 -11.18 11.09
C LEU A 218 -3.35 -11.05 12.39
N ARG A 219 -4.52 -10.41 12.34
CA ARG A 219 -5.44 -10.31 13.49
C ARG A 219 -5.98 -11.66 13.92
N HIS A 220 -6.34 -12.55 12.99
CA HIS A 220 -6.73 -13.92 13.33
C HIS A 220 -5.60 -14.68 14.02
N TYR A 221 -4.38 -14.56 13.50
CA TYR A 221 -3.20 -15.18 14.11
C TYR A 221 -2.94 -14.68 15.54
N LEU A 222 -3.14 -13.39 15.79
CA LEU A 222 -2.97 -12.77 17.12
C LEU A 222 -4.19 -12.91 18.04
N GLY A 223 -5.32 -13.44 17.55
CA GLY A 223 -6.57 -13.51 18.30
C GLY A 223 -7.23 -12.13 18.53
N GLU A 224 -6.95 -11.16 17.65
CA GLU A 224 -7.48 -9.80 17.71
C GLU A 224 -8.80 -9.65 16.95
N ALA A 225 -9.61 -8.67 17.36
CA ALA A 225 -10.86 -8.35 16.68
C ALA A 225 -10.61 -7.66 15.32
N GLN A 226 -11.43 -7.98 14.33
CA GLN A 226 -11.36 -7.35 13.01
C GLN A 226 -11.85 -5.90 13.04
N THR A 227 -11.27 -5.08 12.16
CA THR A 227 -11.66 -3.69 11.99
C THR A 227 -13.12 -3.60 11.55
N LYS A 228 -13.86 -2.71 12.21
CA LYS A 228 -15.24 -2.40 11.84
C LYS A 228 -15.27 -1.11 11.03
N SER A 229 -15.98 -1.18 9.90
CA SER A 229 -16.24 0.00 9.09
C SER A 229 -17.21 0.96 9.79
N ALA A 230 -16.81 2.22 9.90
CA ALA A 230 -17.66 3.33 10.33
C ALA A 230 -18.37 3.99 9.14
N LEU A 231 -17.81 3.87 7.94
CA LEU A 231 -18.32 4.50 6.72
C LEU A 231 -19.17 3.53 5.89
N LYS A 232 -20.29 4.03 5.36
CA LYS A 232 -21.09 3.28 4.40
C LYS A 232 -20.40 3.26 3.03
N PRO A 233 -20.29 2.10 2.37
CA PRO A 233 -19.64 2.01 1.08
C PRO A 233 -20.41 2.78 0.00
N ILE A 234 -19.67 3.29 -0.98
CA ILE A 234 -20.24 4.04 -2.12
C ILE A 234 -21.20 3.21 -2.97
N LEU A 235 -21.10 1.88 -2.85
CA LEU A 235 -21.91 0.88 -3.51
C LEU A 235 -22.24 -0.22 -2.50
N ALA A 236 -23.51 -0.64 -2.44
CA ALA A 236 -23.88 -1.81 -1.66
C ALA A 236 -23.27 -3.06 -2.31
N ILE A 237 -22.34 -3.69 -1.60
CA ILE A 237 -21.70 -4.95 -1.99
C ILE A 237 -22.06 -6.06 -0.99
N PRO A 238 -22.08 -7.33 -1.41
CA PRO A 238 -22.16 -8.44 -0.46
C PRO A 238 -21.00 -8.37 0.53
N SER A 239 -21.27 -8.62 1.81
CA SER A 239 -20.19 -8.79 2.80
C SER A 239 -19.58 -10.18 2.61
N PHE A 240 -18.26 -10.21 2.54
CA PHE A 240 -17.45 -11.44 2.47
C PHE A 240 -16.70 -11.71 3.79
N ASP A 241 -16.90 -10.86 4.80
CA ASP A 241 -16.25 -10.92 6.11
C ASP A 241 -16.35 -12.32 6.74
N GLY A 242 -17.57 -12.86 6.83
CA GLY A 242 -17.81 -14.16 7.47
C GLY A 242 -17.18 -15.34 6.73
N SER A 243 -17.04 -15.27 5.40
CA SER A 243 -16.38 -16.32 4.62
C SER A 243 -14.87 -16.29 4.83
N VAL A 244 -14.27 -15.09 4.87
CA VAL A 244 -12.84 -14.91 5.11
C VAL A 244 -12.49 -15.29 6.55
N ASP A 245 -13.28 -14.81 7.52
CA ASP A 245 -13.04 -15.03 8.95
C ASP A 245 -13.18 -16.48 9.39
N LYS A 246 -13.98 -17.25 8.66
CA LYS A 246 -14.13 -18.68 8.93
C LYS A 246 -12.92 -19.47 8.47
N GLU A 247 -12.33 -19.10 7.34
CA GLU A 247 -11.33 -19.93 6.65
C GLU A 247 -9.89 -19.55 7.03
N TYR A 248 -9.59 -18.28 7.38
CA TYR A 248 -8.24 -17.93 7.81
C TYR A 248 -7.72 -18.69 9.04
N PRO A 249 -8.54 -18.99 10.07
CA PRO A 249 -8.13 -19.90 11.13
C PRO A 249 -7.72 -21.29 10.61
N ASP A 250 -8.44 -21.84 9.63
CA ASP A 250 -8.10 -23.14 9.03
C ASP A 250 -6.75 -23.08 8.27
N VAL A 251 -6.47 -21.96 7.58
CA VAL A 251 -5.17 -21.71 6.94
C VAL A 251 -4.05 -21.70 7.97
N ILE A 252 -4.23 -20.97 9.08
CA ILE A 252 -3.25 -20.86 10.16
C ILE A 252 -2.99 -22.24 10.79
N ASP A 253 -4.05 -22.96 11.16
CA ASP A 253 -3.97 -24.29 11.75
C ASP A 253 -3.23 -25.28 10.85
N GLU A 254 -3.48 -25.22 9.55
CA GLU A 254 -2.78 -26.06 8.59
C GLU A 254 -1.29 -25.74 8.51
N LEU A 255 -0.93 -24.46 8.37
CA LEU A 255 0.46 -24.04 8.34
C LEU A 255 1.20 -24.43 9.62
N ILE A 256 0.55 -24.34 10.78
CA ILE A 256 1.11 -24.81 12.07
C ILE A 256 1.30 -26.34 12.04
N ARG A 257 0.27 -27.11 11.62
CA ARG A 257 0.35 -28.58 11.57
C ARG A 257 1.44 -29.08 10.61
N MET A 258 1.65 -28.37 9.52
CA MET A 258 2.71 -28.66 8.56
C MET A 258 4.10 -28.27 9.08
N ASN A 259 4.18 -27.55 10.21
CA ASN A 259 5.37 -26.81 10.63
C ASN A 259 5.92 -26.00 9.45
N ALA A 260 5.09 -25.14 8.85
CA ALA A 260 5.51 -24.33 7.71
C ALA A 260 6.67 -23.40 8.10
N SER A 261 7.67 -23.26 7.22
CA SER A 261 8.70 -22.22 7.36
C SER A 261 8.10 -20.84 7.10
N ILE A 262 8.84 -19.78 7.42
CA ILE A 262 8.36 -18.40 7.17
C ILE A 262 8.12 -18.15 5.67
N ASP A 263 8.96 -18.71 4.81
CA ASP A 263 8.77 -18.62 3.36
C ASP A 263 7.52 -19.40 2.91
N ASP A 264 7.25 -20.56 3.50
CA ASP A 264 6.02 -21.30 3.23
C ASP A 264 4.78 -20.49 3.65
N VAL A 265 4.82 -19.78 4.79
CA VAL A 265 3.73 -18.89 5.21
C VAL A 265 3.50 -17.79 4.19
N LEU A 266 4.57 -17.14 3.72
CA LEU A 266 4.49 -16.09 2.72
C LEU A 266 3.86 -16.55 1.40
N ASP A 267 4.16 -17.79 1.00
CA ASP A 267 3.71 -18.36 -0.28
C ASP A 267 2.31 -18.98 -0.21
N ASN A 268 1.89 -19.45 0.97
CA ASN A 268 0.66 -20.23 1.13
C ASN A 268 -0.47 -19.49 1.85
N VAL A 269 -0.25 -18.29 2.40
CA VAL A 269 -1.36 -17.44 2.86
C VAL A 269 -1.98 -16.72 1.67
N PRO A 270 -3.22 -17.05 1.27
CA PRO A 270 -3.81 -16.49 0.07
C PRO A 270 -4.52 -15.17 0.40
N LEU A 271 -4.32 -14.16 -0.45
CA LEU A 271 -4.91 -12.83 -0.32
C LEU A 271 -5.98 -12.64 -1.39
N ARG A 272 -5.60 -12.30 -2.62
CA ARG A 272 -6.50 -12.21 -3.78
C ARG A 272 -6.36 -13.47 -4.66
N LEU A 273 -7.18 -13.62 -5.71
CA LEU A 273 -7.22 -14.84 -6.52
C LEU A 273 -5.84 -15.28 -7.08
N ASP A 274 -4.97 -14.34 -7.37
CA ASP A 274 -3.64 -14.52 -7.95
C ASP A 274 -2.52 -13.99 -7.04
N GLN A 275 -2.83 -13.65 -5.79
CA GLN A 275 -1.89 -13.03 -4.86
C GLN A 275 -1.81 -13.80 -3.54
N CYS A 276 -0.59 -14.04 -3.09
CA CYS A 276 -0.30 -14.48 -1.73
C CYS A 276 0.25 -13.33 -0.89
N MET A 277 0.53 -13.62 0.39
CA MET A 277 1.11 -12.64 1.31
C MET A 277 2.44 -12.07 0.81
N ARG A 278 3.28 -12.89 0.14
CA ARG A 278 4.53 -12.42 -0.48
C ARG A 278 4.29 -11.27 -1.47
N ASP A 279 3.23 -11.34 -2.27
CA ASP A 279 2.95 -10.35 -3.32
C ASP A 279 2.45 -9.00 -2.74
N ALA A 280 1.81 -9.03 -1.57
CA ALA A 280 1.34 -7.82 -0.89
C ALA A 280 2.47 -7.06 -0.20
N LEU A 281 3.53 -7.75 0.23
CA LEU A 281 4.66 -7.14 0.92
C LEU A 281 5.49 -6.26 -0.05
N PRO A 282 5.91 -5.06 0.36
CA PRO A 282 6.56 -4.12 -0.53
C PRO A 282 8.08 -4.36 -0.63
N PHE A 283 8.50 -5.60 -0.87
CA PHE A 283 9.92 -5.96 -0.86
C PHE A 283 10.76 -5.08 -1.79
N ASN A 284 10.28 -4.77 -3.00
CA ASN A 284 11.07 -4.04 -4.00
C ASN A 284 10.55 -2.63 -4.34
N ARG A 285 9.65 -2.06 -3.53
CA ARG A 285 8.92 -0.83 -3.93
C ARG A 285 9.61 0.48 -3.53
N LEU A 286 10.60 0.41 -2.65
CA LEU A 286 11.30 1.58 -2.13
C LEU A 286 12.81 1.34 -2.10
N VAL A 287 13.57 2.33 -2.56
CA VAL A 287 15.03 2.31 -2.48
C VAL A 287 15.44 2.47 -1.02
N SER A 288 16.26 1.55 -0.51
CA SER A 288 16.73 1.61 0.87
C SER A 288 17.86 2.62 1.00
N THR A 289 17.50 3.83 1.42
CA THR A 289 18.47 4.84 1.88
C THR A 289 18.27 5.13 3.36
N ARG A 290 19.25 5.82 3.96
CA ARG A 290 19.18 6.22 5.37
C ARG A 290 17.96 7.07 5.67
N GLN A 291 17.55 7.95 4.75
CA GLN A 291 16.47 8.92 4.93
C GLN A 291 15.09 8.26 5.01
N VAL A 292 14.83 7.27 4.14
CA VAL A 292 13.54 6.53 4.14
C VAL A 292 13.60 5.21 4.91
N SER A 293 14.73 4.91 5.54
CA SER A 293 14.90 3.64 6.28
C SER A 293 13.81 3.44 7.34
N TRP A 294 13.38 4.50 8.03
CA TRP A 294 12.33 4.42 9.04
C TRP A 294 10.96 4.07 8.44
N ILE A 295 10.65 4.59 7.25
CA ILE A 295 9.42 4.25 6.49
C ILE A 295 9.43 2.77 6.15
N LEU A 296 10.56 2.27 5.63
CA LEU A 296 10.73 0.84 5.33
C LEU A 296 10.48 -0.04 6.56
N TRP A 297 11.04 0.35 7.71
CA TRP A 297 10.83 -0.38 8.95
C TRP A 297 9.37 -0.37 9.37
N LEU A 298 8.70 0.78 9.35
CA LEU A 298 7.29 0.88 9.68
C LEU A 298 6.44 -0.07 8.82
N ILE A 299 6.59 -0.02 7.50
CA ILE A 299 5.81 -0.87 6.62
C ILE A 299 6.02 -2.36 6.92
N TRP A 300 7.24 -2.77 7.28
CA TRP A 300 7.61 -4.18 7.43
C TRP A 300 7.40 -4.70 8.85
N LEU A 301 7.32 -3.81 9.84
CA LEU A 301 7.27 -4.16 11.24
C LEU A 301 6.14 -5.16 11.59
N PRO A 302 4.88 -4.99 11.13
CA PRO A 302 3.81 -5.94 11.44
C PRO A 302 4.16 -7.35 10.97
N TRP A 303 4.77 -7.47 9.79
CA TRP A 303 5.20 -8.73 9.22
C TRP A 303 6.39 -9.34 9.96
N ILE A 304 7.42 -8.55 10.29
CA ILE A 304 8.59 -9.05 11.05
C ILE A 304 8.16 -9.61 12.40
N LYS A 305 7.24 -8.92 13.08
CA LYS A 305 6.67 -9.39 14.35
C LYS A 305 5.98 -10.73 14.17
N HIS A 306 5.13 -10.85 13.15
CA HIS A 306 4.46 -12.10 12.84
C HIS A 306 5.46 -13.22 12.54
N ALA A 307 6.42 -12.98 11.65
CA ALA A 307 7.44 -13.96 11.28
C ALA A 307 8.30 -14.39 12.50
N THR A 308 8.62 -13.45 13.40
CA THR A 308 9.32 -13.75 14.66
C THR A 308 8.44 -14.59 15.60
N SER A 309 7.17 -14.24 15.78
CA SER A 309 6.22 -15.01 16.58
C SER A 309 6.01 -16.43 16.03
N TRP A 310 5.92 -16.54 14.71
CA TRP A 310 5.78 -17.80 14.00
C TRP A 310 7.00 -18.69 14.25
N TYR A 311 8.21 -18.15 14.06
CA TYR A 311 9.47 -18.83 14.33
C TYR A 311 9.55 -19.39 15.76
N LEU A 312 9.16 -18.58 16.74
CA LEU A 312 9.16 -18.99 18.16
C LEU A 312 8.14 -20.09 18.46
N THR A 313 7.02 -20.12 17.75
CA THR A 313 5.94 -21.09 17.95
C THR A 313 6.28 -22.44 17.31
N THR A 314 6.84 -22.47 16.10
CA THR A 314 7.09 -23.71 15.35
C THR A 314 8.43 -24.36 15.69
N GLN A 315 9.33 -23.68 16.42
CA GLN A 315 10.66 -24.17 16.83
C GLN A 315 11.48 -24.80 15.69
N GLN A 316 11.29 -24.34 14.45
CA GLN A 316 12.05 -24.86 13.33
C GLN A 316 13.54 -24.50 13.46
N GLY A 317 14.36 -25.50 13.79
CA GLY A 317 15.83 -25.37 13.88
C GLY A 317 16.54 -24.99 12.57
N GLN A 318 15.81 -24.81 11.46
CA GLN A 318 16.34 -24.41 10.15
C GLN A 318 16.36 -22.89 9.94
N ASP A 319 15.67 -22.08 10.73
CA ASP A 319 15.60 -20.63 10.53
C ASP A 319 16.60 -19.81 11.38
N ARG A 320 17.71 -20.44 11.80
CA ARG A 320 18.85 -19.70 12.39
C ARG A 320 19.35 -18.60 11.45
N ASP A 321 19.22 -18.78 10.14
CA ASP A 321 19.57 -17.77 9.15
C ASP A 321 18.63 -16.57 9.19
N PHE A 322 17.32 -16.79 9.42
CA PHE A 322 16.34 -15.73 9.64
C PHE A 322 16.61 -14.95 10.92
N GLU A 323 16.82 -15.64 12.06
CA GLU A 323 17.17 -15.00 13.34
C GLU A 323 18.45 -14.16 13.20
N ASN A 324 19.50 -14.72 12.60
CA ASN A 324 20.75 -14.01 12.33
C ASN A 324 20.56 -12.84 11.37
N ALA A 325 19.68 -12.96 10.38
CA ALA A 325 19.35 -11.88 9.46
C ALA A 325 18.60 -10.76 10.19
N ILE A 326 17.60 -11.04 11.03
CA ILE A 326 16.95 -9.99 11.84
C ILE A 326 17.94 -9.35 12.80
N LYS A 327 18.74 -10.13 13.54
CA LYS A 327 19.78 -9.59 14.43
C LYS A 327 20.76 -8.68 13.69
N ARG A 328 21.07 -8.95 12.42
CA ARG A 328 21.90 -8.07 11.58
C ARG A 328 21.15 -6.80 11.18
N GLU A 329 19.90 -6.89 10.79
CA GLU A 329 19.08 -5.74 10.39
C GLU A 329 18.76 -4.81 11.56
N LEU A 330 18.44 -5.34 12.76
CA LEU A 330 18.27 -4.54 13.97
C LEU A 330 19.56 -3.79 14.35
N ARG A 331 20.72 -4.47 14.23
CA ARG A 331 22.03 -3.83 14.43
C ARG A 331 22.28 -2.71 13.41
N ARG A 332 21.90 -2.90 12.15
CA ARG A 332 21.97 -1.84 11.11
C ARG A 332 21.06 -0.66 11.44
N ALA A 333 19.79 -0.91 11.75
CA ALA A 333 18.83 0.13 12.12
C ALA A 333 19.34 1.01 13.28
N ARG A 334 19.96 0.38 14.29
CA ARG A 334 20.59 1.09 15.41
C ARG A 334 21.80 1.92 14.97
N SER A 335 22.67 1.35 14.13
CA SER A 335 23.89 2.00 13.65
C SER A 335 23.57 3.19 12.75
N ASP A 336 22.58 3.04 11.87
CA ASP A 336 22.12 4.07 10.93
C ASP A 336 21.28 5.15 11.62
N LYS A 337 20.95 4.95 12.91
CA LYS A 337 20.10 5.83 13.72
C LYS A 337 18.73 6.03 13.08
N THR A 338 18.15 4.96 12.53
CA THR A 338 16.88 4.98 11.80
C THR A 338 15.78 5.73 12.54
N THR A 339 15.64 5.53 13.86
CA THR A 339 14.61 6.21 14.67
C THR A 339 14.83 7.72 14.78
N LEU A 340 16.09 8.17 14.81
CA LEU A 340 16.43 9.60 14.89
C LEU A 340 16.16 10.35 13.58
N VAL A 341 16.02 9.64 12.47
CA VAL A 341 15.71 10.21 11.15
C VAL A 341 14.20 10.40 10.96
N ALA A 342 13.37 9.71 11.75
CA ALA A 342 11.93 9.89 11.70
C ALA A 342 11.54 11.33 12.11
N PRO A 343 10.80 12.07 11.27
CA PRO A 343 10.58 13.51 11.40
C PRO A 343 9.54 13.89 12.46
N HIS A 344 8.80 12.91 13.00
CA HIS A 344 7.68 13.12 13.91
C HIS A 344 7.87 12.35 15.21
N GLY A 345 7.70 13.03 16.36
CA GLY A 345 7.95 12.48 17.69
C GLY A 345 7.19 11.18 17.96
N VAL A 346 5.88 11.16 17.69
CA VAL A 346 5.05 9.96 17.91
C VAL A 346 5.48 8.77 17.06
N ILE A 347 5.88 9.00 15.80
CA ILE A 347 6.35 7.93 14.91
C ILE A 347 7.69 7.39 15.39
N LYS A 348 8.57 8.30 15.82
CA LYS A 348 9.86 7.95 16.39
C LYS A 348 9.68 7.09 17.65
N ASP A 349 8.85 7.53 18.57
CA ASP A 349 8.59 6.81 19.84
C ASP A 349 7.99 5.43 19.55
N LEU A 350 7.01 5.36 18.64
CA LEU A 350 6.45 4.09 18.17
C LEU A 350 7.56 3.18 17.62
N LEU A 351 8.38 3.67 16.70
CA LEU A 351 9.43 2.86 16.09
C LEU A 351 10.48 2.41 17.12
N GLU A 352 10.83 3.25 18.10
CA GLU A 352 11.74 2.89 19.20
C GLU A 352 11.17 1.77 20.08
N ILE A 353 9.91 1.91 20.51
CA ILE A 353 9.20 0.88 21.29
C ILE A 353 9.19 -0.44 20.52
N GLU A 354 8.88 -0.38 19.23
CA GLU A 354 8.68 -1.56 18.42
C GLU A 354 9.98 -2.29 18.08
N LEU A 355 11.05 -1.56 17.80
CA LEU A 355 12.36 -2.15 17.58
C LEU A 355 12.95 -2.74 18.86
N GLU A 356 12.73 -2.11 20.02
CA GLU A 356 13.17 -2.68 21.30
C GLU A 356 12.33 -3.91 21.67
N GLY A 357 11.02 -3.90 21.40
CA GLY A 357 10.15 -5.06 21.56
C GLY A 357 10.62 -6.26 20.72
N LEU A 358 10.94 -6.05 19.44
CA LEU A 358 11.50 -7.09 18.57
C LEU A 358 12.84 -7.63 19.10
N LYS A 359 13.68 -6.77 19.67
CA LYS A 359 14.95 -7.18 20.27
C LYS A 359 14.78 -7.98 21.56
N LEU A 360 13.69 -7.81 22.30
CA LEU A 360 13.39 -8.63 23.48
C LEU A 360 12.84 -10.01 23.11
N LEU A 361 12.20 -10.14 21.95
CA LEU A 361 11.67 -11.41 21.43
C LEU A 361 12.75 -12.34 20.85
N ILE A 362 13.93 -11.81 20.50
CA ILE A 362 15.00 -12.47 19.72
C ILE A 362 16.32 -12.51 20.49
#